data_AF-A0A9P1E0P3-F1
#
_entry.id   AF-A0A9P1E0P3-F1
#
_cell.length_a   1.000
_cell.length_b   1.000
_cell.length_c   1.000
_cell.angle_alpha   90.00
_cell.angle_beta   90.00
_cell.angle_gamma   90.00
#
_symmetry.space_group_name_H-M   'P 1'
#
loop_
_entity.id
_entity.type
_entity.pdbx_description
1 polymer ?
#
loop_
_entity_poly.entity_id
_entity_poly.type
_entity_poly.pdbx_seq_one_letter_code
_entity_poly.pdbx_strand_id
1 'polypeptide(L)'
;MRTVDGRWCITSGSDQRVGLEGLLLFSGSGMGSIVEPLPAVALNDELQRARVSVAKAEDDILFKITKKMQEDLQCIENTFNIIVRLDTINARAQYSLSYGGTYPELYFPHDKDKSVYADVMLEDRTSITSHPSLGEWALYLPKSYHPLLLQKHRESLNNAMKHAQKATSEIRRKHQREGFTREKSNLDIFSLEMEVAEIKNTPPVPVDIFIARNTKVLVITGPNTGGKTISLKTVGLAAMMAKSGLYVLASEPVKIPWFDFVLADIGDEQSLSQSLSTFSGHLKQITKIQSCSTSMSLVLLDEVGAGTNPLEGAALGMSLLQSFADASSLLTLATTHHGELKTLKYSNEGFENACMEFDEVNLKPTYKILWGIPGRSNAINIAERLGMPKAILDDAREIYGTANSKINEVILDMERFKQKSHEQVHEAEHYLKLSRELYEKVLIARRRIIEHGIEQRYRKMEEMSRLEAAARSELRSKTGQFRASRRQLSEIHSDAFEKETSKTPETESFEAIGGENAAKSLKRQVLAEKRAELPKVGDMVQVLSLGKKALVLKVDSSRGEVVIQAGNMRLKVKASDVVT
;
A
#
# COMPACT_ATOMS: atom_id res chain seq x y z
N MET A 1 -1.84 -72.90 -23.87
CA MET A 1 -0.42 -72.51 -23.79
C MET A 1 -0.30 -71.30 -22.89
N ARG A 2 0.71 -71.27 -22.02
CA ARG A 2 1.07 -70.12 -21.18
C ARG A 2 2.57 -69.89 -21.28
N THR A 3 2.98 -68.64 -21.15
CA THR A 3 4.39 -68.27 -21.07
C THR A 3 4.84 -68.37 -19.62
N VAL A 4 5.88 -69.14 -19.34
CA VAL A 4 6.48 -69.31 -18.01
C VAL A 4 7.97 -69.01 -18.14
N ASP A 5 8.46 -68.01 -17.41
CA ASP A 5 9.85 -67.51 -17.49
C ASP A 5 10.31 -67.23 -18.94
N GLY A 6 9.38 -66.72 -19.75
CA GLY A 6 9.60 -66.40 -21.16
C GLY A 6 9.59 -67.60 -22.11
N ARG A 7 9.43 -68.83 -21.63
CA ARG A 7 9.27 -70.03 -22.46
C ARG A 7 7.80 -70.34 -22.71
N TRP A 8 7.47 -70.82 -23.90
CA TRP A 8 6.11 -71.25 -24.24
C TRP A 8 5.87 -72.67 -23.75
N CYS A 9 4.93 -72.83 -22.83
CA CYS A 9 4.65 -74.09 -22.18
C CYS A 9 3.16 -74.47 -22.31
N ILE A 10 2.88 -75.76 -22.17
CA ILE A 10 1.53 -76.30 -22.05
C ILE A 10 1.29 -76.65 -20.59
N THR A 11 0.18 -76.17 -20.05
CA THR A 11 -0.23 -76.43 -18.66
C THR A 11 -1.39 -77.41 -18.67
N SER A 12 -1.35 -78.47 -17.88
CA SER A 12 -2.51 -79.32 -17.63
C SER A 12 -3.11 -79.15 -16.25
N GLY A 13 -4.39 -79.48 -16.13
CA GLY A 13 -5.06 -79.63 -14.83
C GLY A 13 -4.64 -80.93 -14.13
N SER A 14 -4.87 -81.03 -12.83
CA SER A 14 -4.49 -82.17 -11.99
C SER A 14 -5.02 -83.54 -12.48
N ASP A 15 -6.14 -83.54 -13.19
CA ASP A 15 -6.81 -84.76 -13.68
C ASP A 15 -6.54 -85.11 -15.15
N GLN A 16 -5.71 -84.35 -15.87
CA GLN A 16 -5.38 -84.64 -17.27
C GLN A 16 -3.88 -84.88 -17.44
N ARG A 17 -3.50 -86.15 -17.63
CA ARG A 17 -2.15 -86.52 -18.08
C ARG A 17 -2.01 -86.15 -19.55
N VAL A 18 -1.17 -85.14 -19.83
CA VAL A 18 -0.85 -84.76 -21.21
C VAL A 18 0.04 -85.85 -21.79
N GLY A 19 -0.44 -86.58 -22.80
CA GLY A 19 0.35 -87.57 -23.55
C GLY A 19 1.37 -86.95 -24.51
N LEU A 20 1.91 -85.78 -24.18
CA LEU A 20 2.93 -85.09 -24.98
C LEU A 20 4.30 -85.33 -24.35
N GLU A 21 5.22 -85.88 -25.14
CA GLU A 21 6.63 -85.96 -24.75
C GLU A 21 7.23 -84.55 -24.68
N GLY A 22 7.77 -84.19 -23.51
CA GLY A 22 8.25 -82.85 -23.22
C GLY A 22 9.03 -82.77 -21.91
N LEU A 23 9.77 -81.68 -21.75
CA LEU A 23 10.52 -81.39 -20.53
C LEU A 23 9.57 -80.80 -19.48
N LEU A 24 9.54 -81.41 -18.30
CA LEU A 24 8.72 -80.93 -17.19
C LEU A 24 9.45 -79.81 -16.45
N LEU A 25 8.89 -78.59 -16.46
CA LEU A 25 9.53 -77.41 -15.87
C LEU A 25 9.08 -77.18 -14.42
N PHE A 26 7.85 -77.51 -14.09
CA PHE A 26 7.31 -77.40 -12.73
C PHE A 26 6.17 -78.40 -12.49
N SER A 27 6.15 -79.01 -11.30
CA SER A 27 5.04 -79.85 -10.83
C SER A 27 4.84 -79.61 -9.33
N GLY A 28 3.75 -78.92 -8.98
CA GLY A 28 3.34 -78.68 -7.59
C GLY A 28 2.14 -79.54 -7.23
N SER A 29 2.10 -80.10 -6.02
CA SER A 29 0.94 -80.86 -5.54
C SER A 29 -0.31 -79.97 -5.49
N GLY A 30 -1.23 -80.16 -6.44
CA GLY A 30 -2.50 -79.43 -6.56
C GLY A 30 -2.57 -78.36 -7.66
N MET A 31 -1.43 -78.01 -8.28
CA MET A 31 -1.37 -77.10 -9.44
C MET A 31 -0.71 -77.90 -10.58
N GLY A 32 -1.50 -78.32 -11.56
CA GLY A 32 -1.07 -79.34 -12.54
C GLY A 32 0.21 -79.03 -13.32
N SER A 33 0.70 -80.03 -14.04
CA SER A 33 2.06 -80.03 -14.62
C SER A 33 2.23 -79.00 -15.74
N ILE A 34 3.36 -78.29 -15.71
CA ILE A 34 3.82 -77.42 -16.78
C ILE A 34 4.87 -78.16 -17.59
N VAL A 35 4.54 -78.44 -18.86
CA VAL A 35 5.40 -79.20 -19.77
C VAL A 35 5.77 -78.34 -20.96
N GLU A 36 7.04 -78.33 -21.29
CA GLU A 36 7.59 -77.76 -22.52
C GLU A 36 7.68 -78.87 -23.57
N PRO A 37 6.88 -78.83 -24.65
CA PRO A 37 6.89 -79.88 -25.68
C PRO A 37 8.27 -80.00 -26.34
N LEU A 38 8.75 -81.23 -26.60
CA LEU A 38 10.07 -81.45 -27.23
C LEU A 38 10.31 -80.62 -28.52
N PRO A 39 9.34 -80.47 -29.46
CA PRO A 39 9.53 -79.63 -30.64
C PRO A 39 9.65 -78.14 -30.35
N ALA A 40 9.11 -77.68 -29.21
CA ALA A 40 9.14 -76.28 -28.81
C ALA A 40 10.41 -75.91 -28.03
N VAL A 41 11.14 -76.88 -27.46
CA VAL A 41 12.37 -76.64 -26.68
C VAL A 41 13.40 -75.89 -27.52
N ALA A 42 13.70 -76.37 -28.73
CA ALA A 42 14.69 -75.73 -29.61
C ALA A 42 14.28 -74.30 -30.01
N LEU A 43 12.99 -74.07 -30.27
CA LEU A 43 12.45 -72.76 -30.63
C LEU A 43 12.43 -71.80 -29.43
N ASN A 44 12.13 -72.30 -28.23
CA ASN A 44 12.19 -71.52 -26.99
C ASN A 44 13.64 -71.14 -26.64
N ASP A 45 14.60 -72.04 -26.83
CA ASP A 45 16.02 -71.77 -26.62
C ASP A 45 16.58 -70.76 -27.64
N GLU A 46 16.15 -70.85 -28.90
CA GLU A 46 16.44 -69.84 -29.92
C GLU A 46 15.81 -68.48 -29.55
N LEU A 47 14.54 -68.46 -29.14
CA LEU A 47 13.84 -67.25 -28.71
C LEU A 47 14.53 -66.60 -27.49
N GLN A 48 14.96 -67.39 -26.51
CA GLN A 48 15.68 -66.87 -25.34
C GLN A 48 17.05 -66.31 -25.72
N ARG A 49 17.81 -67.01 -26.58
CA ARG A 49 19.08 -66.48 -27.11
C ARG A 49 18.88 -65.17 -27.90
N ALA A 50 17.84 -65.10 -28.73
CA ALA A 50 17.48 -63.90 -29.46
C ALA A 50 17.13 -62.75 -28.50
N ARG A 51 16.35 -63.01 -27.44
CA ARG A 51 16.02 -62.00 -26.42
C ARG A 51 17.24 -61.48 -25.68
N VAL A 52 18.14 -62.38 -25.25
CA VAL A 52 19.39 -61.99 -24.61
C VAL A 52 20.27 -61.15 -25.56
N SER A 53 20.30 -61.51 -26.84
CA SER A 53 21.03 -60.74 -27.85
C SER A 53 20.42 -59.35 -28.07
N VAL A 54 19.09 -59.23 -28.08
CA VAL A 54 18.40 -57.94 -28.19
C VAL A 54 18.68 -57.08 -26.97
N ALA A 55 18.53 -57.63 -25.76
CA ALA A 55 18.80 -56.90 -24.51
C ALA A 55 20.25 -56.37 -24.47
N LYS A 56 21.22 -57.20 -24.89
CA LYS A 56 22.62 -56.75 -24.99
C LYS A 56 22.80 -55.61 -26.01
N ALA A 57 22.15 -55.70 -27.16
CA ALA A 57 22.20 -54.64 -28.15
C ALA A 57 21.54 -53.34 -27.65
N GLU A 58 20.45 -53.44 -26.89
CA GLU A 58 19.79 -52.32 -26.23
C GLU A 58 20.72 -51.65 -25.21
N ASP A 59 21.37 -52.42 -24.34
CA ASP A 59 22.35 -51.90 -23.37
C ASP A 59 23.53 -51.21 -24.07
N ASP A 60 24.06 -51.79 -25.14
CA ASP A 60 25.14 -51.19 -25.94
C ASP A 60 24.70 -49.85 -26.59
N ILE A 61 23.44 -49.76 -27.04
CA ILE A 61 22.88 -48.53 -27.61
C ILE A 61 22.67 -47.48 -26.50
N LEU A 62 22.08 -47.85 -25.37
CA LEU A 62 21.87 -46.96 -24.23
C LEU A 62 23.19 -46.38 -23.74
N PHE A 63 24.23 -47.22 -23.60
CA PHE A 63 25.56 -46.77 -23.20
C PHE A 63 26.17 -45.77 -24.19
N LYS A 64 25.98 -46.00 -25.51
CA LYS A 64 26.41 -45.04 -26.54
C LYS A 64 25.67 -43.70 -26.44
N ILE A 65 24.36 -43.72 -26.17
CA ILE A 65 23.57 -42.51 -25.97
C ILE A 65 24.04 -41.78 -24.70
N THR A 66 24.24 -42.48 -23.60
CA THR A 66 24.75 -41.89 -22.34
C THR A 66 26.12 -41.24 -22.54
N LYS A 67 27.03 -41.87 -23.30
CA LYS A 67 28.33 -41.26 -23.64
C LYS A 67 28.18 -39.96 -24.43
N LYS A 68 27.28 -39.92 -25.41
CA LYS A 68 26.97 -38.68 -26.15
C LYS A 68 26.42 -37.60 -25.24
N MET A 69 25.51 -37.95 -24.32
CA MET A 69 24.99 -37.00 -23.34
C MET A 69 26.08 -36.50 -22.36
N GLN A 70 27.07 -37.33 -22.05
CA GLN A 70 28.18 -36.97 -21.18
C GLN A 70 29.06 -35.87 -21.81
N GLU A 71 29.23 -35.87 -23.13
CA GLU A 71 29.95 -34.81 -23.86
C GLU A 71 29.29 -33.44 -23.65
N ASP A 72 27.96 -33.41 -23.53
CA ASP A 72 27.16 -32.20 -23.33
C ASP A 72 26.77 -31.94 -21.85
N LEU A 73 27.26 -32.74 -20.90
CA LEU A 73 26.80 -32.72 -19.49
C LEU A 73 26.85 -31.32 -18.88
N GLN A 74 27.95 -30.59 -19.09
CA GLN A 74 28.11 -29.23 -18.58
C GLN A 74 27.06 -28.27 -19.14
N CYS A 75 26.70 -28.42 -20.42
CA CYS A 75 25.67 -27.60 -21.07
C CYS A 75 24.28 -27.93 -20.49
N ILE A 76 23.99 -29.20 -20.25
CA ILE A 76 22.75 -29.67 -19.62
C ILE A 76 22.64 -29.12 -18.20
N GLU A 77 23.68 -29.22 -17.37
CA GLU A 77 23.70 -28.71 -16.00
C GLU A 77 23.52 -27.18 -15.96
N ASN A 78 24.22 -26.46 -16.84
CA ASN A 78 24.08 -25.00 -16.93
C ASN A 78 22.65 -24.61 -17.34
N THR A 79 22.07 -25.31 -18.32
CA THR A 79 20.68 -25.08 -18.76
C THR A 79 19.70 -25.37 -17.63
N PHE A 80 19.88 -26.48 -16.92
CA PHE A 80 19.05 -26.83 -15.77
C PHE A 80 19.14 -25.78 -14.67
N ASN A 81 20.34 -25.30 -14.32
CA ASN A 81 20.54 -24.24 -13.33
C ASN A 81 19.86 -22.91 -13.74
N ILE A 82 19.89 -22.57 -15.03
CA ILE A 82 19.18 -21.39 -15.54
C ILE A 82 17.67 -21.56 -15.40
N ILE A 83 17.13 -22.73 -15.76
CA ILE A 83 15.69 -23.04 -15.59
C ILE A 83 15.28 -22.93 -14.12
N VAL A 84 16.05 -23.51 -13.20
CA VAL A 84 15.79 -23.43 -11.75
C VAL A 84 15.79 -21.97 -11.28
N ARG A 85 16.72 -21.15 -11.76
CA ARG A 85 16.78 -19.73 -11.41
C ARG A 85 15.57 -18.95 -11.95
N LEU A 86 15.16 -19.19 -13.19
CA LEU A 86 13.97 -18.57 -13.79
C LEU A 86 12.70 -18.99 -13.08
N ASP A 87 12.55 -20.27 -12.76
CA ASP A 87 11.42 -20.80 -11.99
C ASP A 87 11.35 -20.17 -10.59
N THR A 88 12.49 -20.05 -9.91
CA THR A 88 12.57 -19.38 -8.60
C THR A 88 12.14 -17.90 -8.69
N ILE A 89 12.60 -17.16 -9.71
CA ILE A 89 12.20 -15.75 -9.92
C ILE A 89 10.70 -15.66 -10.20
N ASN A 90 10.18 -16.53 -11.07
CA ASN A 90 8.76 -16.56 -11.40
C ASN A 90 7.90 -16.91 -10.18
N ALA A 91 8.31 -17.89 -9.37
CA ALA A 91 7.63 -18.25 -8.13
C ALA A 91 7.58 -17.08 -7.14
N ARG A 92 8.67 -16.34 -6.96
CA ARG A 92 8.72 -15.13 -6.10
C ARG A 92 7.81 -14.03 -6.63
N ALA A 93 7.80 -13.81 -7.94
CA ALA A 93 6.93 -12.81 -8.58
C ALA A 93 5.45 -13.19 -8.43
N GLN A 94 5.09 -14.45 -8.67
CA GLN A 94 3.72 -14.95 -8.50
C GLN A 94 3.25 -14.86 -7.05
N TYR A 95 4.10 -15.21 -6.09
CA TYR A 95 3.81 -15.03 -4.67
C TYR A 95 3.54 -13.55 -4.35
N SER A 96 4.40 -12.65 -4.83
CA SER A 96 4.28 -11.22 -4.59
C SER A 96 2.99 -10.65 -5.20
N LEU A 97 2.68 -10.98 -6.45
CA LEU A 97 1.47 -10.54 -7.15
C LEU A 97 0.20 -11.08 -6.50
N SER A 98 0.20 -12.36 -6.13
CA SER A 98 -0.96 -12.94 -5.47
C SER A 98 -1.23 -12.20 -4.16
N TYR A 99 -0.23 -12.05 -3.28
CA TYR A 99 -0.41 -11.47 -1.94
C TYR A 99 -0.34 -9.95 -1.83
N GLY A 100 -0.16 -9.23 -2.94
CA GLY A 100 -0.07 -7.77 -2.92
C GLY A 100 1.23 -7.26 -2.26
N GLY A 101 2.33 -7.95 -2.53
CA GLY A 101 3.65 -7.57 -2.06
C GLY A 101 4.17 -6.30 -2.73
N THR A 102 4.93 -5.52 -1.98
CA THR A 102 5.62 -4.30 -2.41
C THR A 102 7.13 -4.51 -2.42
N TYR A 103 7.79 -3.95 -3.44
CA TYR A 103 9.25 -4.01 -3.58
C TYR A 103 9.92 -3.26 -2.40
N PRO A 104 10.82 -3.90 -1.65
CA PRO A 104 11.51 -3.24 -0.54
C PRO A 104 12.73 -2.44 -1.00
N GLU A 105 12.81 -1.19 -0.54
CA GLU A 105 14.05 -0.41 -0.57
C GLU A 105 15.00 -0.96 0.49
N LEU A 106 15.96 -1.78 0.05
CA LEU A 106 17.03 -2.32 0.89
C LEU A 106 18.23 -1.36 0.89
N TYR A 107 18.74 -1.02 2.07
CA TYR A 107 19.92 -0.17 2.21
C TYR A 107 20.90 -0.71 3.25
N PHE A 108 22.18 -0.40 3.10
CA PHE A 108 23.21 -0.78 4.07
C PHE A 108 23.44 0.39 5.06
N PRO A 109 23.24 0.19 6.38
CA PRO A 109 23.36 1.25 7.38
C PRO A 109 24.74 1.92 7.48
N HIS A 110 25.81 1.22 7.05
CA HIS A 110 27.19 1.71 7.11
C HIS A 110 27.62 2.52 5.88
N ASP A 111 26.84 2.53 4.80
CA ASP A 111 27.11 3.34 3.60
C ASP A 111 26.59 4.78 3.78
N LYS A 112 27.24 5.56 4.66
CA LYS A 112 26.93 6.99 4.83
C LYS A 112 27.37 7.86 3.65
N ASP A 113 28.19 7.34 2.71
CA ASP A 113 28.78 8.12 1.62
C ASP A 113 28.25 7.78 0.21
N LYS A 114 27.27 6.87 0.07
CA LYS A 114 26.75 6.44 -1.25
C LYS A 114 25.26 6.72 -1.49
N SER A 115 24.61 7.53 -0.65
CA SER A 115 23.24 7.97 -0.92
C SER A 115 23.08 8.89 -2.14
N VAL A 116 24.18 9.22 -2.83
CA VAL A 116 24.16 10.04 -4.07
C VAL A 116 23.65 9.24 -5.29
N TYR A 117 23.64 7.91 -5.25
CA TYR A 117 23.20 7.11 -6.41
C TYR A 117 21.69 6.86 -6.52
N ALA A 118 20.91 7.14 -5.47
CA ALA A 118 19.45 6.96 -5.51
C ALA A 118 18.70 8.15 -6.13
N ASP A 119 19.28 9.36 -6.08
CA ASP A 119 18.62 10.58 -6.61
C ASP A 119 18.64 10.65 -8.15
N VAL A 120 19.60 10.01 -8.82
CA VAL A 120 19.78 10.15 -10.27
C VAL A 120 18.77 9.32 -11.09
N MET A 121 18.04 8.37 -10.48
CA MET A 121 17.12 7.47 -11.20
C MET A 121 15.63 7.78 -10.97
N LEU A 122 15.31 8.86 -10.25
CA LEU A 122 13.92 9.23 -9.88
C LEU A 122 13.47 10.60 -10.42
N GLU A 123 14.24 11.25 -11.29
CA GLU A 123 13.81 12.55 -11.88
C GLU A 123 12.71 12.44 -12.94
N ASP A 124 12.32 11.23 -13.37
CA ASP A 124 11.20 11.03 -14.30
C ASP A 124 9.98 10.43 -13.59
N ARG A 125 9.39 11.19 -12.65
CA ARG A 125 7.98 11.10 -12.27
C ARG A 125 7.56 12.32 -11.46
N THR A 126 6.99 13.30 -12.18
CA THR A 126 6.19 14.37 -11.60
C THR A 126 4.97 13.80 -10.89
N SER A 127 5.10 13.50 -9.60
CA SER A 127 3.96 13.39 -8.68
C SER A 127 4.41 13.85 -7.30
N ILE A 128 3.92 15.02 -6.90
CA ILE A 128 4.08 15.60 -5.57
C ILE A 128 3.27 14.74 -4.60
N THR A 129 3.86 13.68 -4.05
CA THR A 129 3.37 12.99 -2.86
C THR A 129 4.28 13.34 -1.70
N SER A 130 3.72 14.06 -0.74
CA SER A 130 4.36 14.45 0.52
C SER A 130 4.48 13.23 1.45
N HIS A 131 5.34 12.28 1.10
CA HIS A 131 5.79 11.27 2.06
C HIS A 131 6.90 11.88 2.93
N PRO A 132 6.95 11.61 4.24
CA PRO A 132 8.09 11.99 5.06
C PRO A 132 9.36 11.46 4.41
N SER A 133 10.44 12.23 4.47
CA SER A 133 11.67 11.86 3.77
C SER A 133 12.07 10.45 4.22
N LEU A 134 12.16 9.49 3.29
CA LEU A 134 12.59 8.11 3.58
C LEU A 134 14.01 8.07 4.21
N GLY A 135 14.70 9.21 4.26
CA GLY A 135 15.95 9.44 4.98
C GLY A 135 15.83 9.56 6.51
N GLU A 136 14.63 9.59 7.09
CA GLU A 136 14.46 9.70 8.55
C GLU A 136 14.28 8.35 9.26
N TRP A 137 13.87 7.31 8.51
CA TRP A 137 13.49 6.02 9.05
C TRP A 137 14.63 4.98 8.94
N ALA A 138 14.87 4.25 10.03
CA ALA A 138 15.64 3.02 10.02
C ALA A 138 14.83 1.90 9.34
N LEU A 139 13.58 1.73 9.76
CA LEU A 139 12.63 0.75 9.24
C LEU A 139 11.30 1.44 8.98
N TYR A 140 10.77 1.29 7.77
CA TYR A 140 9.49 1.87 7.37
C TYR A 140 8.65 0.79 6.69
N LEU A 141 7.59 0.36 7.40
CA LEU A 141 6.71 -0.75 7.05
C LEU A 141 5.23 -0.34 7.23
N PRO A 142 4.73 0.62 6.43
CA PRO A 142 3.31 1.03 6.46
C PRO A 142 2.40 -0.12 6.04
N LYS A 143 1.27 -0.28 6.74
CA LYS A 143 0.21 -1.25 6.46
C LYS A 143 0.75 -2.64 6.10
N SER A 144 1.65 -3.14 6.93
CA SER A 144 2.30 -4.44 6.71
C SER A 144 1.45 -5.56 7.27
N TYR A 145 1.26 -6.61 6.48
CA TYR A 145 0.54 -7.81 6.86
C TYR A 145 1.49 -8.89 7.34
N HIS A 146 1.09 -9.63 8.36
CA HIS A 146 1.78 -10.86 8.74
C HIS A 146 1.57 -11.94 7.65
N PRO A 147 2.62 -12.42 6.96
CA PRO A 147 2.47 -13.27 5.79
C PRO A 147 1.65 -14.54 6.01
N LEU A 148 1.92 -15.26 7.10
CA LEU A 148 1.22 -16.51 7.40
C LEU A 148 -0.24 -16.31 7.80
N LEU A 149 -0.60 -15.17 8.41
CA LEU A 149 -1.99 -14.88 8.78
C LEU A 149 -2.79 -14.50 7.53
N LEU A 150 -2.20 -13.69 6.65
CA LEU A 150 -2.80 -13.34 5.36
C LEU A 150 -2.95 -14.57 4.46
N GLN A 151 -1.96 -15.46 4.46
CA GLN A 151 -2.03 -16.74 3.76
C GLN A 151 -3.16 -17.61 4.28
N LYS A 152 -3.19 -17.88 5.58
CA LYS A 152 -4.24 -18.70 6.21
C LYS A 152 -5.64 -18.14 5.92
N HIS A 153 -5.81 -16.83 6.06
CA HIS A 153 -7.08 -16.17 5.75
C HIS A 153 -7.53 -16.38 4.30
N ARG A 154 -6.63 -16.22 3.33
CA ARG A 154 -6.95 -16.42 1.92
C ARG A 154 -7.22 -17.87 1.56
N GLU A 155 -6.49 -18.80 2.16
CA GLU A 155 -6.76 -20.23 1.99
C GLU A 155 -8.14 -20.59 2.53
N SER A 156 -8.48 -20.12 3.74
CA SER A 156 -9.81 -20.28 4.32
C SER A 156 -10.90 -19.68 3.43
N LEU A 157 -10.72 -18.46 2.93
CA LEU A 157 -11.66 -17.79 2.02
C LEU A 157 -11.84 -18.58 0.71
N ASN A 158 -10.73 -19.02 0.09
CA ASN A 158 -10.78 -19.79 -1.15
C ASN A 158 -11.47 -21.16 -0.95
N ASN A 159 -11.23 -21.81 0.19
CA ASN A 159 -11.86 -23.09 0.52
C ASN A 159 -13.37 -22.90 0.75
N ALA A 160 -13.77 -21.89 1.52
CA ALA A 160 -15.17 -21.55 1.75
C ALA A 160 -15.89 -21.21 0.43
N MET A 161 -15.26 -20.40 -0.45
CA MET A 161 -15.80 -20.09 -1.78
C MET A 161 -15.95 -21.33 -2.66
N LYS A 162 -14.96 -22.24 -2.67
CA LYS A 162 -15.05 -23.51 -3.41
C LYS A 162 -16.15 -24.41 -2.86
N HIS A 163 -16.34 -24.44 -1.55
CA HIS A 163 -17.39 -25.23 -0.90
C HIS A 163 -18.77 -24.68 -1.26
N ALA A 164 -18.96 -23.36 -1.16
CA ALA A 164 -20.19 -22.68 -1.60
C ALA A 164 -20.50 -22.97 -3.08
N GLN A 165 -19.52 -22.81 -3.98
CA GLN A 165 -19.69 -23.10 -5.41
C GLN A 165 -20.06 -24.56 -5.70
N LYS A 166 -19.39 -25.52 -5.03
CA LYS A 166 -19.72 -26.95 -5.17
C LYS A 166 -21.14 -27.24 -4.72
N ALA A 167 -21.54 -26.74 -3.54
CA ALA A 167 -22.90 -26.90 -3.02
C ALA A 167 -23.95 -26.31 -3.97
N THR A 168 -23.73 -25.08 -4.48
CA THR A 168 -24.63 -24.47 -5.48
C THR A 168 -24.72 -25.32 -6.75
N SER A 169 -23.61 -25.87 -7.22
CA SER A 169 -23.57 -26.70 -8.44
C SER A 169 -24.29 -28.05 -8.25
N GLU A 170 -24.16 -28.68 -7.08
CA GLU A 170 -24.85 -29.93 -6.75
C GLU A 170 -26.36 -29.71 -6.63
N ILE A 171 -26.78 -28.61 -6.01
CA ILE A 171 -28.19 -28.24 -5.88
C ILE A 171 -28.79 -27.94 -7.26
N ARG A 172 -28.07 -27.23 -8.14
CA ARG A 172 -28.49 -27.03 -9.54
C ARG A 172 -28.64 -28.36 -10.29
N ARG A 173 -27.72 -29.31 -10.12
CA ARG A 173 -27.81 -30.65 -10.72
C ARG A 173 -28.97 -31.47 -10.18
N LYS A 174 -29.25 -31.41 -8.88
CA LYS A 174 -30.39 -32.10 -8.24
C LYS A 174 -31.72 -31.52 -8.70
N HIS A 175 -31.84 -30.19 -8.82
CA HIS A 175 -33.05 -29.54 -9.35
C HIS A 175 -33.36 -29.88 -10.81
N GLN A 176 -32.36 -30.24 -11.62
CA GLN A 176 -32.58 -30.72 -12.99
C GLN A 176 -33.02 -32.20 -13.05
N ARG A 177 -32.77 -32.99 -12.00
CA ARG A 177 -33.04 -34.44 -11.99
C ARG A 177 -34.31 -34.82 -11.23
N GLU A 178 -34.65 -34.09 -10.16
CA GLU A 178 -35.79 -34.42 -9.30
C GLU A 178 -36.48 -33.14 -8.83
N GLY A 179 -37.82 -33.09 -8.91
CA GLY A 179 -38.65 -32.00 -8.42
C GLY A 179 -38.65 -31.93 -6.89
N PHE A 180 -37.51 -31.54 -6.31
CA PHE A 180 -37.21 -31.58 -4.88
C PHE A 180 -37.53 -30.25 -4.18
N THR A 181 -37.86 -30.32 -2.89
CA THR A 181 -38.31 -29.20 -2.04
C THR A 181 -37.26 -28.08 -1.92
N ARG A 182 -37.67 -26.86 -2.29
CA ARG A 182 -36.82 -25.65 -2.40
C ARG A 182 -36.29 -25.09 -1.06
N GLU A 183 -36.92 -25.40 0.06
CA GLU A 183 -36.68 -24.64 1.31
C GLU A 183 -35.42 -25.06 2.07
N LYS A 184 -35.13 -26.37 2.18
CA LYS A 184 -33.94 -26.85 2.91
C LYS A 184 -32.62 -26.55 2.18
N SER A 185 -32.57 -26.70 0.85
CA SER A 185 -31.37 -26.46 0.05
C SER A 185 -30.99 -24.98 -0.02
N ASN A 186 -31.97 -24.07 0.00
CA ASN A 186 -31.72 -22.63 0.04
C ASN A 186 -31.17 -22.18 1.40
N LEU A 187 -31.57 -22.82 2.51
CA LEU A 187 -31.04 -22.51 3.85
C LEU A 187 -29.56 -22.88 3.97
N ASP A 188 -29.16 -24.02 3.41
CA ASP A 188 -27.76 -24.49 3.43
C ASP A 188 -26.85 -23.61 2.55
N ILE A 189 -27.32 -23.16 1.38
CA ILE A 189 -26.57 -22.20 0.54
C ILE A 189 -26.39 -20.87 1.26
N PHE A 190 -27.47 -20.35 1.86
CA PHE A 190 -27.42 -19.06 2.56
C PHE A 190 -26.44 -19.10 3.75
N SER A 191 -26.39 -20.20 4.49
CA SER A 191 -25.41 -20.43 5.56
C SER A 191 -23.96 -20.39 5.04
N LEU A 192 -23.67 -21.07 3.93
CA LEU A 192 -22.34 -21.07 3.30
C LEU A 192 -21.97 -19.69 2.73
N GLU A 193 -22.93 -18.97 2.15
CA GLU A 193 -22.73 -17.59 1.68
C GLU A 193 -22.47 -16.62 2.85
N MET A 194 -23.14 -16.82 3.99
CA MET A 194 -22.86 -16.07 5.22
C MET A 194 -21.46 -16.38 5.77
N GLU A 195 -21.03 -17.64 5.79
CA GLU A 195 -19.67 -18.01 6.20
C GLU A 195 -18.61 -17.35 5.30
N VAL A 196 -18.81 -17.37 3.97
CA VAL A 196 -17.93 -16.68 3.02
C VAL A 196 -17.92 -15.17 3.28
N ALA A 197 -19.08 -14.57 3.54
CA ALA A 197 -19.18 -13.14 3.83
C ALA A 197 -18.50 -12.78 5.16
N GLU A 198 -18.64 -13.61 6.19
CA GLU A 198 -18.02 -13.42 7.50
C GLU A 198 -16.49 -13.47 7.39
N ILE A 199 -15.95 -14.49 6.73
CA ILE A 199 -14.51 -14.59 6.48
C ILE A 199 -14.06 -13.38 5.68
N LYS A 200 -14.75 -13.00 4.61
CA LYS A 200 -14.38 -11.85 3.77
C LYS A 200 -14.39 -10.52 4.54
N ASN A 201 -15.29 -10.37 5.51
CA ASN A 201 -15.42 -9.16 6.33
C ASN A 201 -14.46 -9.11 7.52
N THR A 202 -13.68 -10.18 7.76
CA THR A 202 -12.72 -10.28 8.86
C THR A 202 -11.28 -10.52 8.37
N PRO A 203 -10.72 -9.64 7.50
CA PRO A 203 -9.33 -9.76 7.08
C PRO A 203 -8.37 -9.50 8.24
N PRO A 204 -7.16 -10.09 8.23
CA PRO A 204 -6.10 -9.73 9.16
C PRO A 204 -5.83 -8.23 9.11
N VAL A 205 -5.71 -7.60 10.28
CA VAL A 205 -5.45 -6.16 10.38
C VAL A 205 -3.97 -5.90 10.09
N PRO A 206 -3.64 -5.01 9.13
CA PRO A 206 -2.25 -4.64 8.87
C PRO A 206 -1.71 -3.73 9.99
N VAL A 207 -0.40 -3.76 10.20
CA VAL A 207 0.28 -2.99 11.24
C VAL A 207 1.24 -1.98 10.61
N ASP A 208 1.23 -0.77 11.13
CA ASP A 208 2.14 0.32 10.75
C ASP A 208 3.39 0.32 11.63
N ILE A 209 4.56 0.05 11.03
CA ILE A 209 5.83 -0.04 11.76
C ILE A 209 6.82 1.01 11.27
N PHE A 210 7.09 2.00 12.12
CA PHE A 210 7.92 3.17 11.80
C PHE A 210 8.99 3.35 12.87
N ILE A 211 10.23 3.02 12.54
CA ILE A 211 11.35 3.09 13.48
C ILE A 211 12.34 4.13 12.99
N ALA A 212 12.58 5.16 13.80
CA ALA A 212 13.48 6.25 13.48
C ALA A 212 14.93 5.76 13.36
N ARG A 213 15.76 6.46 12.58
CA ARG A 213 17.18 6.08 12.35
C ARG A 213 18.02 5.92 13.62
N ASN A 214 17.73 6.69 14.66
CA ASN A 214 18.51 6.69 15.90
C ASN A 214 18.03 5.64 16.89
N THR A 215 16.89 4.99 16.64
CA THR A 215 16.34 3.97 17.54
C THR A 215 17.13 2.66 17.38
N LYS A 216 17.68 2.18 18.48
CA LYS A 216 18.37 0.88 18.60
C LYS A 216 17.48 -0.17 19.26
N VAL A 217 16.68 0.24 20.23
CA VAL A 217 15.77 -0.67 20.95
C VAL A 217 14.37 -0.10 20.94
N LEU A 218 13.40 -0.89 20.47
CA LEU A 218 11.97 -0.59 20.57
C LEU A 218 11.34 -1.51 21.61
N VAL A 219 10.78 -0.91 22.66
CA VAL A 219 10.04 -1.64 23.70
C VAL A 219 8.53 -1.52 23.43
N ILE A 220 7.89 -2.63 23.10
CA ILE A 220 6.45 -2.73 22.84
C ILE A 220 5.74 -3.27 24.07
N THR A 221 4.75 -2.53 24.55
CA THR A 221 3.98 -2.83 25.76
C THR A 221 2.49 -2.94 25.45
N GLY A 222 1.72 -3.50 26.39
CA GLY A 222 0.27 -3.67 26.26
C GLY A 222 -0.19 -5.10 26.56
N PRO A 223 -1.51 -5.38 26.48
CA PRO A 223 -2.06 -6.70 26.80
C PRO A 223 -1.54 -7.79 25.86
N ASN A 224 -1.54 -9.05 26.30
CA ASN A 224 -1.10 -10.19 25.46
C ASN A 224 -1.94 -10.41 24.21
N THR A 225 -3.24 -10.17 24.32
CA THR A 225 -4.17 -10.18 23.18
C THR A 225 -4.01 -8.98 22.24
N GLY A 226 -3.13 -8.01 22.56
CA GLY A 226 -2.91 -6.80 21.77
C GLY A 226 -2.15 -7.00 20.46
N GLY A 227 -1.56 -8.19 20.23
CA GLY A 227 -0.83 -8.48 18.98
C GLY A 227 0.67 -8.18 19.01
N LYS A 228 1.27 -7.96 20.20
CA LYS A 228 2.71 -7.66 20.37
C LYS A 228 3.62 -8.67 19.65
N THR A 229 3.42 -9.96 19.92
CA THR A 229 4.18 -11.06 19.31
C THR A 229 3.99 -11.13 17.79
N ILE A 230 2.78 -10.83 17.29
CA ILE A 230 2.49 -10.83 15.85
C ILE A 230 3.21 -9.65 15.18
N SER A 231 3.21 -8.47 15.79
CA SER A 231 3.97 -7.31 15.30
C SER A 231 5.46 -7.63 15.22
N LEU A 232 6.01 -8.27 16.25
CA LEU A 232 7.41 -8.71 16.29
C LEU A 232 7.74 -9.70 15.15
N LYS A 233 6.91 -10.74 14.98
CA LYS A 233 7.05 -11.71 13.88
C LYS A 233 6.91 -11.07 12.51
N THR A 234 6.06 -10.05 12.37
CA THR A 234 5.84 -9.33 11.10
C THR A 234 7.10 -8.63 10.64
N VAL A 235 7.83 -7.96 11.54
CA VAL A 235 9.13 -7.34 11.23
C VAL A 235 10.17 -8.38 10.85
N GLY A 236 10.28 -9.46 11.63
CA GLY A 236 11.23 -10.54 11.34
C GLY A 236 10.99 -11.22 9.99
N LEU A 237 9.72 -11.52 9.69
CA LEU A 237 9.33 -12.10 8.41
C LEU A 237 9.56 -11.11 7.25
N ALA A 238 9.22 -9.83 7.41
CA ALA A 238 9.50 -8.82 6.39
C ALA A 238 11.01 -8.72 6.06
N ALA A 239 11.87 -8.73 7.08
CA ALA A 239 13.32 -8.75 6.91
C ALA A 239 13.80 -10.01 6.17
N MET A 240 13.31 -11.20 6.56
CA MET A 240 13.68 -12.46 5.90
C MET A 240 13.16 -12.55 4.46
N MET A 241 11.95 -12.05 4.19
CA MET A 241 11.38 -11.96 2.86
C MET A 241 12.26 -11.09 1.95
N ALA A 242 12.57 -9.88 2.40
CA ALA A 242 13.43 -8.96 1.64
C ALA A 242 14.82 -9.57 1.40
N LYS A 243 15.43 -10.19 2.41
CA LYS A 243 16.71 -10.90 2.28
C LYS A 243 16.66 -12.07 1.29
N SER A 244 15.51 -12.74 1.19
CA SER A 244 15.27 -13.84 0.25
C SER A 244 14.90 -13.37 -1.17
N GLY A 245 14.83 -12.06 -1.41
CA GLY A 245 14.41 -11.49 -2.69
C GLY A 245 12.90 -11.63 -2.95
N LEU A 246 12.09 -11.79 -1.89
CA LEU A 246 10.63 -11.69 -1.95
C LEU A 246 10.21 -10.24 -1.69
N TYR A 247 9.08 -9.84 -2.28
CA TYR A 247 8.46 -8.56 -1.93
C TYR A 247 7.80 -8.67 -0.55
N VAL A 248 7.79 -7.58 0.21
CA VAL A 248 7.18 -7.55 1.54
C VAL A 248 5.69 -7.27 1.41
N LEU A 249 4.86 -7.95 2.21
CA LEU A 249 3.41 -7.82 2.13
C LEU A 249 2.94 -6.54 2.82
N ALA A 250 3.09 -5.42 2.13
CA ALA A 250 2.71 -4.10 2.58
C ALA A 250 2.00 -3.35 1.46
N SER A 251 1.06 -2.48 1.81
CA SER A 251 0.24 -1.75 0.82
C SER A 251 0.92 -0.51 0.25
N GLU A 252 2.04 -0.10 0.82
CA GLU A 252 2.77 1.12 0.49
C GLU A 252 4.28 0.83 0.39
N PRO A 253 5.09 1.70 -0.25
CA PRO A 253 6.54 1.52 -0.37
C PRO A 253 7.19 1.28 1.00
N VAL A 254 8.07 0.27 1.07
CA VAL A 254 8.74 -0.12 2.31
C VAL A 254 10.24 0.13 2.24
N LYS A 255 10.84 0.44 3.38
CA LYS A 255 12.28 0.62 3.55
C LYS A 255 12.78 -0.26 4.68
N ILE A 256 13.76 -1.10 4.39
CA ILE A 256 14.29 -2.09 5.32
C ILE A 256 15.81 -2.04 5.26
N PRO A 257 16.52 -1.97 6.40
CA PRO A 257 17.97 -2.07 6.37
C PRO A 257 18.38 -3.53 6.06
N TRP A 258 19.55 -3.70 5.47
CA TRP A 258 20.12 -5.02 5.31
C TRP A 258 20.51 -5.60 6.67
N PHE A 259 19.83 -6.68 7.05
CA PHE A 259 20.18 -7.47 8.23
C PHE A 259 20.99 -8.70 7.84
N ASP A 260 22.16 -8.89 8.44
CA ASP A 260 22.97 -10.10 8.25
C ASP A 260 22.36 -11.30 9.01
N PHE A 261 21.86 -11.09 10.23
CA PHE A 261 21.12 -12.07 11.01
C PHE A 261 19.77 -11.53 11.49
N VAL A 262 18.77 -12.42 11.50
CA VAL A 262 17.50 -12.22 12.20
C VAL A 262 17.47 -13.22 13.35
N LEU A 263 17.69 -12.73 14.56
CA LEU A 263 17.81 -13.52 15.78
C LEU A 263 16.55 -13.34 16.63
N ALA A 264 15.97 -14.44 17.11
CA ALA A 264 14.69 -14.39 17.78
C ALA A 264 14.65 -15.31 19.00
N ASP A 265 14.08 -14.80 20.09
CA ASP A 265 13.54 -15.56 21.20
C ASP A 265 12.05 -15.25 21.31
N ILE A 266 11.23 -16.10 20.70
CA ILE A 266 9.78 -15.92 20.57
C ILE A 266 9.12 -17.27 20.86
N GLY A 267 8.35 -17.37 21.95
CA GLY A 267 7.75 -18.63 22.39
C GLY A 267 6.55 -18.43 23.32
N ASP A 268 5.73 -19.47 23.45
CA ASP A 268 4.58 -19.52 24.36
C ASP A 268 5.04 -20.04 25.73
N GLU A 269 5.08 -19.18 26.74
CA GLU A 269 5.28 -19.58 28.15
C GLU A 269 4.09 -20.39 28.72
N GLN A 270 3.04 -20.66 27.92
CA GLN A 270 1.81 -21.32 28.37
C GLN A 270 1.80 -22.85 28.26
N SER A 271 2.92 -23.48 27.88
CA SER A 271 3.04 -24.93 28.05
C SER A 271 3.30 -25.25 29.53
N LEU A 272 2.22 -25.60 30.24
CA LEU A 272 2.13 -25.96 31.67
C LEU A 272 3.06 -27.09 32.16
N SER A 273 4.04 -27.53 31.39
CA SER A 273 4.85 -28.72 31.69
C SER A 273 6.24 -28.45 32.28
N GLN A 274 6.79 -27.22 32.30
CA GLN A 274 8.14 -26.99 32.87
C GLN A 274 8.40 -25.57 33.42
N SER A 275 7.93 -25.27 34.64
CA SER A 275 8.02 -23.94 35.27
C SER A 275 9.42 -23.44 35.70
N LEU A 276 10.48 -24.25 35.63
CA LEU A 276 11.89 -23.81 35.84
C LEU A 276 12.75 -23.86 34.55
N SER A 277 12.28 -24.58 33.55
CA SER A 277 12.98 -24.80 32.27
C SER A 277 12.76 -23.65 31.28
N THR A 278 11.71 -22.85 31.47
CA THR A 278 11.34 -21.74 30.58
C THR A 278 12.20 -20.50 30.83
N PHE A 279 12.22 -19.90 32.02
CA PHE A 279 13.01 -18.69 32.28
C PHE A 279 14.52 -18.90 32.05
N SER A 280 15.07 -19.99 32.58
CA SER A 280 16.48 -20.34 32.38
C SER A 280 16.79 -20.71 30.91
N GLY A 281 15.81 -21.28 30.19
CA GLY A 281 15.88 -21.53 28.75
C GLY A 281 15.92 -20.25 27.93
N HIS A 282 15.00 -19.31 28.20
CA HIS A 282 14.96 -17.98 27.59
C HIS A 282 16.27 -17.23 27.83
N LEU A 283 16.77 -17.19 29.07
CA LEU A 283 18.06 -16.55 29.36
C LEU A 283 19.24 -17.20 28.61
N LYS A 284 19.29 -18.52 28.51
CA LYS A 284 20.32 -19.21 27.71
C LYS A 284 20.22 -18.86 26.23
N GLN A 285 19.00 -18.81 25.70
CA GLN A 285 18.75 -18.46 24.31
C GLN A 285 19.13 -17.01 24.02
N ILE A 286 18.74 -16.08 24.89
CA ILE A 286 19.11 -14.66 24.81
C ILE A 286 20.63 -14.49 24.90
N THR A 287 21.31 -15.20 25.81
CA THR A 287 22.78 -15.16 25.93
C THR A 287 23.44 -15.64 24.63
N LYS A 288 22.91 -16.71 24.02
CA LYS A 288 23.37 -17.19 22.72
C LYS A 288 23.13 -16.16 21.62
N ILE A 289 21.96 -15.54 21.58
CA ILE A 289 21.63 -14.45 20.65
C ILE A 289 22.64 -13.32 20.79
N GLN A 290 22.91 -12.87 22.01
CA GLN A 290 23.89 -11.81 22.29
C GLN A 290 25.28 -12.18 21.78
N SER A 291 25.73 -13.43 21.96
CA SER A 291 27.04 -13.91 21.46
C SER A 291 27.14 -14.00 19.94
N CYS A 292 26.02 -14.16 19.24
CA CYS A 292 25.96 -14.26 17.77
C CYS A 292 25.58 -12.93 17.10
N SER A 293 25.15 -11.93 17.86
CA SER A 293 24.64 -10.68 17.33
C SER A 293 25.77 -9.79 16.81
N THR A 294 25.51 -9.07 15.72
CA THR A 294 26.44 -8.16 15.07
C THR A 294 25.83 -6.75 15.01
N SER A 295 26.61 -5.74 14.62
CA SER A 295 26.12 -4.37 14.41
C SER A 295 25.07 -4.24 13.29
N MET A 296 24.81 -5.31 12.52
CA MET A 296 23.80 -5.38 11.46
C MET A 296 22.67 -6.37 11.78
N SER A 297 22.64 -6.97 12.97
CA SER A 297 21.59 -7.92 13.35
C SER A 297 20.26 -7.25 13.69
N LEU A 298 19.17 -7.92 13.32
CA LEU A 298 17.83 -7.72 13.89
C LEU A 298 17.63 -8.70 15.04
N VAL A 299 17.31 -8.20 16.23
CA VAL A 299 17.02 -9.03 17.41
C VAL A 299 15.55 -8.87 17.81
N LEU A 300 14.86 -9.99 18.03
CA LEU A 300 13.44 -10.05 18.37
C LEU A 300 13.27 -10.81 19.69
N LEU A 301 12.83 -10.12 20.74
CA LEU A 301 12.66 -10.71 22.07
C LEU A 301 11.20 -10.58 22.52
N ASP A 302 10.58 -11.69 22.86
CA ASP A 302 9.21 -11.70 23.39
C ASP A 302 9.23 -11.83 24.92
N GLU A 303 8.34 -11.10 25.59
CA GLU A 303 8.14 -11.12 27.05
C GLU A 303 9.43 -10.98 27.89
N VAL A 304 10.30 -10.03 27.51
CA VAL A 304 11.56 -9.79 28.22
C VAL A 304 11.31 -9.45 29.69
N GLY A 305 11.97 -10.23 30.56
CA GLY A 305 11.89 -10.09 32.02
C GLY A 305 10.80 -10.95 32.69
N ALA A 306 9.97 -11.67 31.92
CA ALA A 306 8.92 -12.54 32.44
C ALA A 306 9.48 -13.82 33.11
N GLY A 307 8.60 -14.61 33.73
CA GLY A 307 8.95 -15.92 34.28
C GLY A 307 9.67 -15.94 35.65
N THR A 308 9.87 -14.78 36.29
CA THR A 308 10.52 -14.67 37.62
C THR A 308 9.88 -13.57 38.50
N ASN A 309 10.48 -13.26 39.65
CA ASN A 309 10.13 -12.11 40.47
C ASN A 309 10.10 -10.83 39.61
N PRO A 310 8.97 -10.09 39.57
CA PRO A 310 8.82 -8.93 38.69
C PRO A 310 9.92 -7.87 38.81
N LEU A 311 10.43 -7.62 40.02
CA LEU A 311 11.50 -6.63 40.24
C LEU A 311 12.84 -7.11 39.69
N GLU A 312 13.17 -8.39 39.90
CA GLU A 312 14.41 -9.00 39.40
C GLU A 312 14.36 -9.13 37.87
N GLY A 313 13.23 -9.60 37.34
CA GLY A 313 12.97 -9.73 35.92
C GLY A 313 13.05 -8.40 35.18
N ALA A 314 12.48 -7.34 35.77
CA ALA A 314 12.62 -5.99 35.27
C ALA A 314 14.07 -5.51 35.25
N ALA A 315 14.81 -5.67 36.34
CA ALA A 315 16.21 -5.24 36.42
C ALA A 315 17.10 -5.97 35.39
N LEU A 316 16.93 -7.29 35.27
CA LEU A 316 17.63 -8.10 34.26
C LEU A 316 17.25 -7.69 32.85
N GLY A 317 15.96 -7.50 32.57
CA GLY A 317 15.46 -7.04 31.27
C GLY A 317 16.02 -5.68 30.88
N MET A 318 16.07 -4.72 31.81
CA MET A 318 16.68 -3.41 31.58
C MET A 318 18.17 -3.52 31.23
N SER A 319 18.94 -4.28 32.01
CA SER A 319 20.37 -4.48 31.76
C SER A 319 20.63 -5.16 30.41
N LEU A 320 19.79 -6.14 30.06
CA LEU A 320 19.92 -6.86 28.80
C LEU A 320 19.65 -5.96 27.60
N LEU A 321 18.54 -5.22 27.62
CA LEU A 321 18.17 -4.33 26.52
C LEU A 321 19.20 -3.21 26.35
N GLN A 322 19.75 -2.68 27.45
CA GLN A 322 20.83 -1.71 27.42
C GLN A 322 22.08 -2.29 26.73
N SER A 323 22.45 -3.54 27.02
CA SER A 323 23.56 -4.19 26.32
C SER A 323 23.33 -4.37 24.82
N PHE A 324 22.08 -4.57 24.38
CA PHE A 324 21.76 -4.60 22.96
C PHE A 324 21.89 -3.22 22.30
N ALA A 325 21.44 -2.16 22.99
CA ALA A 325 21.53 -0.79 22.52
C ALA A 325 22.98 -0.33 22.30
N ASP A 326 23.88 -0.68 23.22
CA ASP A 326 25.24 -0.12 23.26
C ASP A 326 26.20 -0.74 22.23
N ALA A 327 26.09 -2.04 21.93
CA ALA A 327 27.14 -2.71 21.15
C ALA A 327 26.70 -3.91 20.31
N SER A 328 25.47 -4.41 20.44
CA SER A 328 25.18 -5.77 20.01
C SER A 328 24.29 -5.90 18.78
N SER A 329 23.47 -4.90 18.41
CA SER A 329 22.54 -5.02 17.28
C SER A 329 22.36 -3.73 16.48
N LEU A 330 21.87 -3.85 15.25
CA LEU A 330 21.37 -2.70 14.51
C LEU A 330 20.06 -2.21 15.14
N LEU A 331 19.18 -3.16 15.42
CA LEU A 331 17.83 -2.94 15.90
C LEU A 331 17.37 -4.14 16.74
N THR A 332 16.87 -3.88 17.93
CA THR A 332 16.21 -4.85 18.81
C THR A 332 14.76 -4.44 19.02
N LEU A 333 13.82 -5.34 18.78
CA LEU A 333 12.44 -5.19 19.19
C LEU A 333 12.18 -6.12 20.38
N ALA A 334 11.66 -5.57 21.46
CA ALA A 334 11.35 -6.30 22.67
C ALA A 334 9.90 -6.08 23.06
N THR A 335 9.19 -7.14 23.45
CA THR A 335 7.87 -7.01 24.10
C THR A 335 8.02 -7.21 25.60
N THR A 336 7.22 -6.52 26.41
CA THR A 336 7.25 -6.72 27.86
C THR A 336 5.95 -6.30 28.54
N HIS A 337 5.75 -6.86 29.73
CA HIS A 337 4.68 -6.50 30.67
C HIS A 337 5.18 -5.67 31.84
N HIS A 338 6.51 -5.60 32.04
CA HIS A 338 7.12 -4.90 33.15
C HIS A 338 7.02 -3.39 32.95
N GLY A 339 6.55 -2.70 34.01
CA GLY A 339 6.36 -1.25 33.99
C GLY A 339 7.68 -0.49 33.95
N GLU A 340 8.70 -1.04 34.58
CA GLU A 340 10.01 -0.44 34.81
C GLU A 340 10.78 -0.27 33.49
N LEU A 341 10.65 -1.22 32.56
CA LEU A 341 11.32 -1.17 31.25
C LEU A 341 10.85 0.02 30.39
N LYS A 342 9.67 0.57 30.67
CA LYS A 342 9.12 1.77 30.01
C LYS A 342 9.97 3.01 30.28
N THR A 343 10.78 3.00 31.35
CA THR A 343 11.60 4.16 31.74
C THR A 343 12.88 4.30 30.93
N LEU A 344 13.32 3.25 30.22
CA LEU A 344 14.57 3.23 29.46
C LEU A 344 14.64 4.32 28.40
N LYS A 345 13.53 4.58 27.69
CA LYS A 345 13.40 5.67 26.72
C LYS A 345 13.83 7.04 27.29
N TYR A 346 13.51 7.32 28.55
CA TYR A 346 13.81 8.62 29.15
C TYR A 346 15.25 8.73 29.67
N SER A 347 15.95 7.60 29.76
CA SER A 347 17.34 7.54 30.22
C SER A 347 18.34 7.44 29.05
N ASN A 348 17.90 6.94 27.90
CA ASN A 348 18.75 6.69 26.74
C ASN A 348 18.00 6.98 25.42
N GLU A 349 18.54 7.89 24.60
CA GLU A 349 17.93 8.31 23.33
C GLU A 349 17.86 7.18 22.27
N GLY A 350 18.65 6.12 22.42
CA GLY A 350 18.59 4.93 21.56
C GLY A 350 17.36 4.06 21.80
N PHE A 351 16.56 4.36 22.83
CA PHE A 351 15.36 3.62 23.17
C PHE A 351 14.10 4.35 22.71
N GLU A 352 13.16 3.59 22.17
CA GLU A 352 11.84 4.06 21.84
C GLU A 352 10.78 3.17 22.51
N ASN A 353 9.69 3.78 22.95
CA ASN A 353 8.56 3.08 23.53
C ASN A 353 7.45 2.99 22.49
N ALA A 354 6.71 1.91 22.52
CA ALA A 354 5.43 1.82 21.84
C ALA A 354 4.45 0.97 22.66
N CYS A 355 3.17 1.20 22.44
CA CYS A 355 2.14 0.34 23.00
C CYS A 355 1.10 -0.08 21.97
N MET A 356 0.53 -1.27 22.16
CA MET A 356 -0.60 -1.73 21.37
C MET A 356 -1.87 -1.07 21.90
N GLU A 357 -2.61 -0.38 21.04
CA GLU A 357 -3.88 0.24 21.37
C GLU A 357 -4.93 -0.82 21.69
N PHE A 358 -5.71 -0.54 22.74
CA PHE A 358 -6.77 -1.40 23.22
C PHE A 358 -8.04 -0.58 23.41
N ASP A 359 -9.10 -0.99 22.72
CA ASP A 359 -10.43 -0.39 22.89
C ASP A 359 -11.02 -0.93 24.18
N GLU A 360 -10.98 -0.10 25.22
CA GLU A 360 -11.57 -0.45 26.50
C GLU A 360 -13.08 -0.57 26.43
N VAL A 361 -13.74 0.27 25.62
CA VAL A 361 -15.21 0.33 25.51
C VAL A 361 -15.74 -1.02 25.08
N ASN A 362 -15.19 -1.56 24.00
CA ASN A 362 -15.59 -2.84 23.43
C ASN A 362 -14.79 -4.03 23.97
N LEU A 363 -13.78 -3.80 24.82
CA LEU A 363 -12.83 -4.80 25.32
C LEU A 363 -12.12 -5.58 24.20
N LYS A 364 -11.70 -4.88 23.14
CA LYS A 364 -11.09 -5.50 21.96
C LYS A 364 -9.76 -4.83 21.58
N PRO A 365 -8.75 -5.58 21.15
CA PRO A 365 -7.53 -5.01 20.58
C PRO A 365 -7.85 -4.36 19.23
N THR A 366 -7.27 -3.18 18.97
CA THR A 366 -7.37 -2.51 17.65
C THR A 366 -6.19 -2.86 16.74
N TYR A 367 -5.16 -3.50 17.29
CA TYR A 367 -3.90 -3.87 16.63
C TYR A 367 -3.09 -2.69 16.08
N LYS A 368 -3.39 -1.46 16.52
CA LYS A 368 -2.63 -0.26 16.18
C LYS A 368 -1.50 -0.03 17.18
N ILE A 369 -0.38 0.52 16.69
CA ILE A 369 0.77 0.88 17.53
C ILE A 369 0.73 2.38 17.84
N LEU A 370 0.68 2.72 19.13
CA LEU A 370 0.87 4.08 19.60
C LEU A 370 2.36 4.30 19.91
N TRP A 371 3.04 4.95 18.96
CA TRP A 371 4.47 5.25 19.08
C TRP A 371 4.76 6.23 20.23
N GLY A 372 5.92 6.12 20.86
CA GLY A 372 6.39 7.03 21.88
C GLY A 372 5.66 7.04 23.21
N ILE A 373 4.62 6.22 23.37
CA ILE A 373 3.83 6.12 24.59
C ILE A 373 4.06 4.75 25.22
N PRO A 374 4.40 4.70 26.51
CA PRO A 374 4.43 3.44 27.23
C PRO A 374 3.00 2.98 27.58
N GLY A 375 2.70 1.70 27.40
CA GLY A 375 1.37 1.14 27.64
C GLY A 375 1.04 1.06 29.13
N ARG A 376 -0.24 1.15 29.47
CA ARG A 376 -0.74 1.04 30.86
C ARG A 376 -0.97 -0.40 31.33
N SER A 377 -0.95 -0.58 32.65
CA SER A 377 -1.41 -1.81 33.31
C SER A 377 -2.91 -1.68 33.61
N ASN A 378 -3.76 -2.32 32.80
CA ASN A 378 -5.21 -2.04 32.78
C ASN A 378 -6.06 -3.12 33.47
N ALA A 379 -5.44 -4.02 34.23
CA ALA A 379 -6.10 -5.20 34.80
C ALA A 379 -7.31 -4.86 35.69
N ILE A 380 -7.19 -3.84 36.55
CA ILE A 380 -8.28 -3.43 37.45
C ILE A 380 -9.48 -2.86 36.68
N ASN A 381 -9.24 -2.04 35.66
CA ASN A 381 -10.30 -1.46 34.82
C ASN A 381 -11.01 -2.53 33.97
N ILE A 382 -10.26 -3.54 33.51
CA ILE A 382 -10.83 -4.69 32.82
C ILE A 382 -11.67 -5.52 33.79
N ALA A 383 -11.18 -5.78 35.01
CA ALA A 383 -11.91 -6.51 36.04
C ALA A 383 -13.24 -5.82 36.41
N GLU A 384 -13.26 -4.48 36.48
CA GLU A 384 -14.48 -3.70 36.68
C GLU A 384 -15.52 -3.93 35.57
N ARG A 385 -15.10 -3.90 34.31
CA ARG A 385 -15.98 -4.14 33.17
C ARG A 385 -16.48 -5.59 33.08
N LEU A 386 -15.70 -6.54 33.60
CA LEU A 386 -16.10 -7.94 33.73
C LEU A 386 -17.07 -8.18 34.90
N GLY A 387 -17.43 -7.15 35.66
CA GLY A 387 -18.42 -7.22 36.73
C GLY A 387 -17.84 -7.57 38.10
N MET A 388 -16.53 -7.39 38.33
CA MET A 388 -15.94 -7.58 39.65
C MET A 388 -16.56 -6.59 40.66
N PRO A 389 -16.90 -7.02 41.89
CA PRO A 389 -17.49 -6.15 42.90
C PRO A 389 -16.63 -4.92 43.21
N LYS A 390 -17.27 -3.74 43.29
CA LYS A 390 -16.58 -2.46 43.56
C LYS A 390 -15.72 -2.47 44.81
N ALA A 391 -16.19 -3.10 45.89
CA ALA A 391 -15.41 -3.22 47.13
C ALA A 391 -14.03 -3.85 46.89
N ILE A 392 -13.95 -4.93 46.12
CA ILE A 392 -12.68 -5.62 45.79
C ILE A 392 -11.79 -4.72 44.91
N LEU A 393 -12.40 -3.98 43.98
CA LEU A 393 -11.67 -3.07 43.08
C LEU A 393 -11.10 -1.87 43.82
N ASP A 394 -11.84 -1.33 44.78
CA ASP A 394 -11.42 -0.21 45.60
C ASP A 394 -10.27 -0.62 46.53
N ASP A 395 -10.37 -1.80 47.16
CA ASP A 395 -9.27 -2.41 47.92
C ASP A 395 -8.02 -2.63 47.04
N ALA A 396 -8.20 -3.17 45.83
CA ALA A 396 -7.10 -3.40 44.90
C ALA A 396 -6.41 -2.09 44.45
N ARG A 397 -7.19 -1.01 44.26
CA ARG A 397 -6.64 0.33 43.95
C ARG A 397 -5.87 0.92 45.13
N GLU A 398 -6.33 0.69 46.35
CA GLU A 398 -5.63 1.13 47.56
C GLU A 398 -4.29 0.39 47.74
N ILE A 399 -4.28 -0.93 47.57
CA ILE A 399 -3.07 -1.77 47.62
C ILE A 399 -2.06 -1.39 46.52
N TYR A 400 -2.54 -1.12 45.30
CA TYR A 400 -1.68 -0.74 44.17
C TYR A 400 -1.00 0.63 44.37
N GLY A 401 -1.50 1.44 45.31
CA GLY A 401 -0.86 2.67 45.76
C GLY A 401 -1.09 3.88 44.84
N THR A 402 -1.05 5.06 45.46
CA THR A 402 -1.34 6.33 44.78
C THR A 402 -0.25 6.77 43.79
N ALA A 403 1.00 6.35 43.97
CA ALA A 403 2.12 6.73 43.11
C ALA A 403 2.01 6.10 41.70
N ASN A 404 1.75 4.80 41.62
CA ASN A 404 1.57 4.11 40.33
C ASN A 404 0.27 4.52 39.64
N SER A 405 -0.76 4.86 40.40
CA SER A 405 -2.02 5.41 39.87
C SER A 405 -1.82 6.75 39.14
N LYS A 406 -1.06 7.68 39.72
CA LYS A 406 -0.74 8.98 39.09
C LYS A 406 0.06 8.85 37.80
N ILE A 407 1.04 7.93 37.74
CA ILE A 407 1.81 7.69 36.51
C ILE A 407 0.89 7.14 35.42
N ASN A 408 0.01 6.19 35.77
CA ASN A 408 -0.98 5.67 34.84
C ASN A 408 -1.93 6.78 34.35
N GLU A 409 -2.35 7.70 35.20
CA GLU A 409 -3.18 8.86 34.81
C GLU A 409 -2.49 9.74 33.75
N VAL A 410 -1.21 10.05 33.94
CA VAL A 410 -0.42 10.80 32.94
C VAL A 410 -0.31 10.02 31.62
N ILE A 411 -0.09 8.70 31.69
CA ILE A 411 -0.05 7.85 30.50
C ILE A 411 -1.41 7.87 29.77
N LEU A 412 -2.53 7.84 30.49
CA LEU A 412 -3.87 7.95 29.90
C LEU A 412 -4.07 9.26 29.15
N ASP A 413 -3.62 10.37 29.73
CA ASP A 413 -3.71 11.67 29.09
C ASP A 413 -2.82 11.73 27.84
N MET A 414 -1.64 11.12 27.87
CA MET A 414 -0.78 10.97 26.69
C MET A 414 -1.43 10.11 25.60
N GLU A 415 -2.01 8.95 25.97
CA GLU A 415 -2.72 8.06 25.04
C GLU A 415 -3.88 8.80 24.36
N ARG A 416 -4.75 9.44 25.14
CA ARG A 416 -5.90 10.22 24.63
C ARG A 416 -5.46 11.37 23.75
N PHE A 417 -4.43 12.12 24.17
CA PHE A 417 -3.91 13.23 23.39
C PHE A 417 -3.39 12.76 22.04
N LYS A 418 -2.62 11.66 22.02
CA LYS A 418 -2.05 11.11 20.78
C LYS A 418 -3.12 10.53 19.87
N GLN A 419 -4.10 9.82 20.41
CA GLN A 419 -5.22 9.29 19.65
C GLN A 419 -6.02 10.43 19.00
N LYS A 420 -6.38 11.46 19.78
CA LYS A 420 -7.10 12.64 19.26
C LYS A 420 -6.28 13.39 18.21
N SER A 421 -4.97 13.54 18.43
CA SER A 421 -4.07 14.16 17.45
C SER A 421 -4.02 13.34 16.15
N HIS A 422 -3.96 12.02 16.24
CA HIS A 422 -3.98 11.13 15.08
C HIS A 422 -5.30 11.21 14.31
N GLU A 423 -6.44 11.24 15.02
CA GLU A 423 -7.76 11.44 14.42
C GLU A 423 -7.85 12.78 13.66
N GLN A 424 -7.34 13.86 14.26
CA GLN A 424 -7.31 15.19 13.63
C GLN A 424 -6.41 15.21 12.39
N VAL A 425 -5.25 14.54 12.41
CA VAL A 425 -4.38 14.42 11.24
C VAL A 425 -5.09 13.65 10.13
N HIS A 426 -5.72 12.52 10.44
CA HIS A 426 -6.45 11.73 9.46
C HIS A 426 -7.65 12.49 8.87
N GLU A 427 -8.38 13.25 9.69
CA GLU A 427 -9.46 14.12 9.24
C GLU A 427 -8.94 15.23 8.31
N ALA A 428 -7.82 15.86 8.66
CA ALA A 428 -7.17 16.87 7.83
C ALA A 428 -6.71 16.29 6.48
N GLU A 429 -6.11 15.10 6.47
CA GLU A 429 -5.71 14.39 5.24
C GLU A 429 -6.93 14.04 4.37
N HIS A 430 -8.01 13.58 4.98
CA HIS A 430 -9.27 13.31 4.28
C HIS A 430 -9.83 14.58 3.63
N TYR A 431 -9.87 15.70 4.35
CA TYR A 431 -10.32 16.99 3.78
C TYR A 431 -9.38 17.51 2.69
N LEU A 432 -8.07 17.31 2.83
CA LEU A 432 -7.09 17.67 1.80
C LEU A 432 -7.32 16.88 0.51
N LYS A 433 -7.56 15.57 0.62
CA LYS A 433 -7.89 14.70 -0.51
C LYS A 433 -9.19 15.13 -1.18
N LEU A 434 -10.25 15.35 -0.40
CA LEU A 434 -11.54 15.81 -0.90
C LEU A 434 -11.41 17.17 -1.62
N SER A 435 -10.62 18.09 -1.05
CA SER A 435 -10.33 19.39 -1.66
C SER A 435 -9.63 19.25 -3.02
N ARG A 436 -8.63 18.36 -3.12
CA ARG A 436 -7.95 18.06 -4.40
C ARG A 436 -8.91 17.50 -5.44
N GLU A 437 -9.75 16.53 -5.07
CA GLU A 437 -10.74 15.93 -5.99
C GLU A 437 -11.78 16.95 -6.46
N LEU A 438 -12.26 17.82 -5.57
CA LEU A 438 -13.18 18.90 -5.93
C LEU A 438 -12.50 19.92 -6.84
N TYR A 439 -11.24 20.27 -6.56
CA TYR A 439 -10.47 21.19 -7.40
C TYR A 439 -10.28 20.65 -8.82
N GLU A 440 -9.96 19.36 -8.98
CA GLU A 440 -9.88 18.72 -10.30
C GLU A 440 -11.21 18.76 -11.05
N LYS A 441 -12.33 18.47 -10.36
CA LYS A 441 -13.67 18.57 -10.96
C LYS A 441 -13.97 20.00 -11.43
N VAL A 442 -13.60 21.02 -10.65
CA VAL A 442 -13.75 22.44 -11.04
C VAL A 442 -12.89 22.78 -12.25
N LEU A 443 -11.65 22.29 -12.33
CA LEU A 443 -10.79 22.50 -13.50
C LEU A 443 -11.36 21.86 -14.77
N ILE A 444 -11.93 20.65 -14.66
CA ILE A 444 -12.60 19.98 -15.77
C ILE A 444 -13.84 20.77 -16.21
N ALA A 445 -14.67 21.22 -15.27
CA ALA A 445 -15.85 22.03 -15.57
C ALA A 445 -15.48 23.36 -16.25
N ARG A 446 -14.43 24.04 -15.75
CA ARG A 446 -13.93 25.28 -16.35
C ARG A 446 -13.46 25.08 -17.78
N ARG A 447 -12.73 24.01 -18.07
CA ARG A 447 -12.32 23.66 -19.45
C ARG A 447 -13.52 23.48 -20.36
N ARG A 448 -14.52 22.71 -19.93
CA ARG A 448 -15.76 22.49 -20.70
C ARG A 448 -16.51 23.80 -20.99
N ILE A 449 -16.59 24.72 -20.02
CA ILE A 449 -17.24 26.01 -20.22
C ILE A 449 -16.48 26.87 -21.26
N ILE A 450 -15.14 26.86 -21.20
CA ILE A 450 -14.31 27.60 -22.17
C ILE A 450 -14.49 27.01 -23.57
N GLU A 451 -14.41 25.69 -23.72
CA GLU A 451 -14.61 25.00 -25.00
C GLU A 451 -15.99 25.30 -25.57
N HIS A 452 -17.04 25.19 -24.76
CA HIS A 452 -18.39 25.53 -25.17
C HIS A 452 -18.52 27.00 -25.58
N GLY A 453 -17.90 27.93 -24.83
CA GLY A 453 -17.91 29.35 -25.15
C GLY A 453 -17.13 29.72 -26.42
N ILE A 454 -16.13 28.94 -26.80
CA ILE A 454 -15.42 29.04 -28.08
C ILE A 454 -16.32 28.51 -29.20
N GLU A 455 -16.92 27.33 -29.01
CA GLU A 455 -17.80 26.70 -29.99
C GLU A 455 -19.01 27.59 -30.33
N GLN A 456 -19.67 28.17 -29.33
CA GLN A 456 -20.80 29.09 -29.54
C GLN A 456 -20.38 30.35 -30.32
N ARG A 457 -19.17 30.86 -30.09
CA ARG A 457 -18.63 32.01 -30.83
C ARG A 457 -18.34 31.65 -32.28
N TYR A 458 -17.76 30.47 -32.53
CA TYR A 458 -17.56 29.98 -33.89
C TYR A 458 -18.88 29.81 -34.65
N ARG A 459 -19.90 29.20 -34.04
CA ARG A 459 -21.22 29.05 -34.65
C ARG A 459 -21.86 30.40 -35.01
N LYS A 460 -21.85 31.37 -34.09
CA LYS A 460 -22.35 32.73 -34.35
C LYS A 460 -21.57 33.44 -35.45
N MET A 461 -20.25 33.30 -35.47
CA MET A 461 -19.41 33.92 -36.50
C MET A 461 -19.67 33.32 -37.88
N GLU A 462 -19.91 32.01 -37.95
CA GLU A 462 -20.29 31.32 -39.19
C GLU A 462 -21.66 31.79 -39.70
N GLU A 463 -22.66 31.87 -38.82
CA GLU A 463 -23.99 32.41 -39.16
C GLU A 463 -23.91 33.87 -39.64
N MET A 464 -23.18 34.72 -38.93
CA MET A 464 -22.97 36.12 -39.32
C MET A 464 -22.27 36.22 -40.67
N SER A 465 -21.23 35.42 -40.91
CA SER A 465 -20.54 35.40 -42.21
C SER A 465 -21.46 34.95 -43.34
N ARG A 466 -22.38 34.01 -43.10
CA ARG A 466 -23.39 33.58 -44.08
C ARG A 466 -24.41 34.67 -44.36
N LEU A 467 -24.91 35.34 -43.32
CA LEU A 467 -25.84 36.47 -43.44
C LEU A 467 -25.19 37.64 -44.17
N GLU A 468 -23.94 37.98 -43.85
CA GLU A 468 -23.18 39.01 -44.56
C GLU A 468 -22.96 38.65 -46.04
N ALA A 469 -22.62 37.40 -46.34
CA ALA A 469 -22.46 36.95 -47.72
C ALA A 469 -23.79 37.03 -48.51
N ALA A 470 -24.90 36.64 -47.89
CA ALA A 470 -26.24 36.75 -48.47
C ALA A 470 -26.64 38.22 -48.71
N ALA A 471 -26.46 39.08 -47.71
CA ALA A 471 -26.75 40.52 -47.82
C ALA A 471 -25.89 41.21 -48.87
N ARG A 472 -24.60 40.88 -48.95
CA ARG A 472 -23.69 41.40 -50.01
C ARG A 472 -24.11 40.93 -51.40
N SER A 473 -24.57 39.68 -51.53
CA SER A 473 -25.09 39.16 -52.80
C SER A 473 -26.36 39.90 -53.24
N GLU A 474 -27.31 40.11 -52.32
CA GLU A 474 -28.54 40.83 -52.59
C GLU A 474 -28.27 42.31 -52.95
N LEU A 475 -27.39 42.97 -52.20
CA LEU A 475 -26.98 44.35 -52.48
C LEU A 475 -26.30 44.45 -53.86
N ARG A 476 -25.44 43.49 -54.22
CA ARG A 476 -24.82 43.46 -55.57
C ARG A 476 -25.86 43.25 -56.66
N SER A 477 -26.86 42.39 -56.46
CA SER A 477 -27.95 42.18 -57.40
C SER A 477 -28.77 43.46 -57.61
N LYS A 478 -29.23 44.10 -56.52
CA LYS A 478 -29.97 45.37 -56.59
C LYS A 478 -29.14 46.51 -57.18
N THR A 479 -27.86 46.63 -56.81
CA THR A 479 -26.96 47.66 -57.37
C THR A 479 -26.67 47.41 -58.85
N GLY A 480 -26.60 46.14 -59.27
CA GLY A 480 -26.50 45.76 -60.68
C GLY A 480 -27.75 46.18 -61.48
N GLN A 481 -28.94 45.95 -60.93
CA GLN A 481 -30.21 46.39 -61.52
C GLN A 481 -30.31 47.93 -61.58
N PHE A 482 -29.98 48.62 -60.48
CA PHE A 482 -29.96 50.09 -60.45
C PHE A 482 -28.94 50.69 -61.43
N ARG A 483 -27.76 50.07 -61.62
CA ARG A 483 -26.78 50.53 -62.62
C ARG A 483 -27.21 50.23 -64.06
N ALA A 484 -27.93 49.13 -64.30
CA ALA A 484 -28.53 48.85 -65.60
C ALA A 484 -29.63 49.87 -65.93
N SER A 485 -30.50 50.21 -64.97
CA SER A 485 -31.52 51.26 -65.12
C SER A 485 -30.92 52.67 -65.21
N ARG A 486 -29.84 52.98 -64.49
CA ARG A 486 -29.19 54.31 -64.53
C ARG A 486 -28.35 54.54 -65.80
N ARG A 487 -27.85 53.49 -66.46
CA ARG A 487 -27.27 53.58 -67.81
C ARG A 487 -28.31 53.91 -68.88
N GLN A 488 -29.58 53.53 -68.68
CA GLN A 488 -30.68 53.95 -69.55
C GLN A 488 -31.14 55.40 -69.29
N LEU A 489 -30.81 55.98 -68.12
CA LEU A 489 -31.17 57.35 -67.73
C LEU A 489 -30.03 58.38 -67.87
N SER A 490 -28.80 57.96 -68.18
CA SER A 490 -27.64 58.85 -68.33
C SER A 490 -27.37 59.31 -69.79
N GLU A 491 -28.32 59.12 -70.70
CA GLU A 491 -28.28 59.70 -72.06
C GLU A 491 -29.09 61.00 -72.20
N ILE A 492 -29.70 61.52 -71.12
CA ILE A 492 -30.50 62.76 -71.18
C ILE A 492 -29.94 63.80 -70.18
N HIS A 493 -29.10 64.67 -70.74
CA HIS A 493 -28.69 66.01 -70.33
C HIS A 493 -27.70 66.25 -69.16
N SER A 494 -26.54 66.70 -69.61
CA SER A 494 -25.63 67.71 -69.05
C SER A 494 -26.31 69.06 -68.81
N ASP A 495 -26.08 69.69 -67.65
CA ASP A 495 -25.31 70.95 -67.55
C ASP A 495 -25.29 71.53 -66.12
N ALA A 496 -24.12 72.11 -65.81
CA ALA A 496 -23.82 73.21 -64.87
C ALA A 496 -24.22 73.09 -63.38
N PHE A 497 -23.27 73.09 -62.43
CA PHE A 497 -22.74 74.28 -61.71
C PHE A 497 -23.87 75.08 -61.02
N GLU A 498 -23.87 75.41 -59.73
CA GLU A 498 -22.87 75.45 -58.66
C GLU A 498 -23.63 75.81 -57.37
N LYS A 499 -23.02 75.52 -56.22
CA LYS A 499 -23.11 76.24 -54.93
C LYS A 499 -24.46 76.50 -54.23
N GLU A 500 -24.46 75.93 -53.02
CA GLU A 500 -24.72 76.59 -51.74
C GLU A 500 -26.16 76.85 -51.28
N THR A 501 -26.37 76.26 -50.10
CA THR A 501 -27.05 76.84 -48.93
C THR A 501 -28.57 76.69 -48.81
N SER A 502 -28.90 75.85 -47.84
CA SER A 502 -29.66 76.21 -46.64
C SER A 502 -31.11 75.75 -46.53
N LYS A 503 -31.42 75.34 -45.28
CA LYS A 503 -32.72 75.35 -44.59
C LYS A 503 -33.68 74.16 -44.81
N THR A 504 -33.65 73.25 -43.83
CA THR A 504 -34.75 72.87 -42.88
C THR A 504 -36.19 73.29 -43.26
N PRO A 505 -37.27 72.52 -42.92
CA PRO A 505 -37.50 72.01 -41.56
C PRO A 505 -38.35 70.72 -41.36
N GLU A 506 -38.31 70.24 -40.10
CA GLU A 506 -39.35 69.59 -39.28
C GLU A 506 -40.05 68.28 -39.72
N THR A 507 -39.89 67.22 -38.91
CA THR A 507 -40.97 66.76 -37.99
C THR A 507 -40.50 65.73 -36.94
N GLU A 508 -40.93 65.98 -35.70
CA GLU A 508 -41.31 65.03 -34.63
C GLU A 508 -40.27 64.33 -33.70
N SER A 509 -40.31 64.82 -32.44
CA SER A 509 -40.41 64.09 -31.16
C SER A 509 -39.18 63.91 -30.24
N PHE A 510 -39.14 64.78 -29.20
CA PHE A 510 -38.94 64.55 -27.75
C PHE A 510 -37.66 63.88 -27.15
N GLU A 511 -36.86 64.76 -26.51
CA GLU A 511 -36.28 64.74 -25.12
C GLU A 511 -35.06 63.87 -24.67
N ALA A 512 -33.94 64.59 -24.39
CA ALA A 512 -33.04 64.63 -23.19
C ALA A 512 -32.23 63.38 -22.70
N ILE A 513 -30.97 63.39 -22.20
CA ILE A 513 -29.84 64.33 -21.92
C ILE A 513 -28.55 63.47 -21.66
N GLY A 514 -27.38 63.91 -22.20
CA GLY A 514 -25.99 63.82 -21.66
C GLY A 514 -25.30 62.45 -21.42
N GLY A 515 -24.01 62.20 -21.70
CA GLY A 515 -22.90 63.02 -22.20
C GLY A 515 -21.65 62.13 -22.44
N GLU A 516 -20.88 62.52 -23.46
CA GLU A 516 -19.63 62.00 -24.04
C GLU A 516 -18.41 61.95 -23.08
N ASN A 517 -17.23 61.38 -23.39
CA ASN A 517 -16.72 60.28 -24.22
C ASN A 517 -15.17 60.30 -24.09
N ALA A 518 -14.53 59.17 -24.42
CA ALA A 518 -13.20 59.04 -25.06
C ALA A 518 -11.86 59.33 -24.31
N ALA A 519 -11.17 58.23 -24.00
CA ALA A 519 -9.85 57.81 -24.54
C ALA A 519 -8.72 58.83 -24.82
N LYS A 520 -7.50 58.55 -24.34
CA LYS A 520 -6.36 58.10 -25.17
C LYS A 520 -5.04 57.94 -24.41
N SER A 521 -4.27 57.00 -24.94
CA SER A 521 -2.86 56.68 -24.73
C SER A 521 -1.90 57.78 -25.22
N LEU A 522 -0.65 57.71 -24.72
CA LEU A 522 0.59 58.34 -25.20
C LEU A 522 0.77 59.86 -25.00
N LYS A 523 1.48 60.22 -23.92
CA LYS A 523 2.68 61.07 -24.00
C LYS A 523 3.48 61.03 -22.70
N ARG A 524 4.67 60.45 -22.82
CA ARG A 524 5.79 60.55 -21.89
C ARG A 524 6.34 61.98 -21.99
N GLN A 525 6.72 62.53 -20.84
CA GLN A 525 7.30 63.86 -20.60
C GLN A 525 6.35 65.05 -20.77
N VAL A 526 5.93 65.64 -19.64
CA VAL A 526 6.46 66.90 -19.06
C VAL A 526 5.66 67.17 -17.78
N LEU A 527 6.32 67.77 -16.79
CA LEU A 527 5.85 68.17 -15.45
C LEU A 527 5.96 67.11 -14.35
N ALA A 528 7.20 66.96 -13.88
CA ALA A 528 7.45 66.95 -12.44
C ALA A 528 6.88 68.23 -11.78
N GLU A 529 6.69 68.14 -10.46
CA GLU A 529 6.31 69.20 -9.52
C GLU A 529 4.82 69.27 -9.14
N LYS A 530 4.41 68.31 -8.31
CA LYS A 530 3.70 68.63 -7.06
C LYS A 530 4.21 67.69 -5.98
N ARG A 531 4.85 68.25 -4.95
CA ARG A 531 5.31 67.53 -3.76
C ARG A 531 4.10 66.82 -3.15
N ALA A 532 4.11 65.48 -3.15
CA ALA A 532 3.15 64.70 -2.38
C ALA A 532 3.50 64.90 -0.89
N GLU A 533 2.68 65.66 -0.19
CA GLU A 533 2.76 65.75 1.27
C GLU A 533 2.48 64.35 1.86
N LEU A 534 3.32 63.92 2.80
CA LEU A 534 3.13 62.66 3.50
C LEU A 534 1.82 62.71 4.30
N PRO A 535 0.92 61.72 4.19
CA PRO A 535 -0.33 61.69 4.94
C PRO A 535 -0.03 61.59 6.45
N LYS A 536 -0.91 62.12 7.30
CA LYS A 536 -0.75 62.07 8.75
C LYS A 536 -1.33 60.77 9.31
N VAL A 537 -0.83 60.38 10.49
CA VAL A 537 -1.40 59.24 11.23
C VAL A 537 -2.86 59.55 11.58
N GLY A 538 -3.76 58.66 11.20
CA GLY A 538 -5.22 58.83 11.33
C GLY A 538 -5.93 59.21 10.03
N ASP A 539 -5.21 59.55 8.96
CA ASP A 539 -5.85 59.89 7.68
C ASP A 539 -6.43 58.64 6.97
N MET A 540 -7.55 58.83 6.30
CA MET A 540 -8.15 57.84 5.39
C MET A 540 -7.59 58.05 4.00
N VAL A 541 -6.78 57.10 3.52
CA VAL A 541 -6.05 57.21 2.27
C VAL A 541 -6.49 56.12 1.29
N GLN A 542 -6.42 56.40 -0.01
CA GLN A 542 -6.68 55.42 -1.05
C GLN A 542 -5.37 54.78 -1.52
N VAL A 543 -5.31 53.45 -1.46
CA VAL A 543 -4.15 52.67 -1.89
C VAL A 543 -4.33 52.31 -3.37
N LEU A 544 -3.44 52.80 -4.23
CA LEU A 544 -3.57 52.63 -5.68
C LEU A 544 -3.44 51.15 -6.10
N SER A 545 -2.51 50.41 -5.49
CA SER A 545 -2.31 48.98 -5.75
C SER A 545 -3.48 48.07 -5.36
N LEU A 546 -4.32 48.49 -4.40
CA LEU A 546 -5.45 47.71 -3.89
C LEU A 546 -6.83 48.27 -4.30
N GLY A 547 -6.89 49.50 -4.81
CA GLY A 547 -8.14 50.19 -5.15
C GLY A 547 -9.07 50.41 -3.95
N LYS A 548 -8.56 50.33 -2.71
CA LYS A 548 -9.36 50.40 -1.47
C LYS A 548 -8.89 51.53 -0.56
N LYS A 549 -9.83 52.06 0.24
CA LYS A 549 -9.54 53.02 1.31
C LYS A 549 -8.96 52.29 2.52
N ALA A 550 -7.95 52.88 3.13
CA ALA A 550 -7.25 52.33 4.29
C ALA A 550 -6.91 53.46 5.28
N LEU A 551 -6.86 53.14 6.57
CA LEU A 551 -6.48 54.09 7.61
C LEU A 551 -4.97 54.10 7.81
N VAL A 552 -4.33 55.26 7.87
CA VAL A 552 -2.89 55.38 8.17
C VAL A 552 -2.65 55.17 9.66
N LEU A 553 -1.92 54.11 10.01
CA LEU A 553 -1.56 53.79 11.40
C LEU A 553 -0.20 54.36 11.79
N LYS A 554 0.76 54.37 10.86
CA LYS A 554 2.13 54.85 11.13
C LYS A 554 2.80 55.29 9.83
N VAL A 555 3.52 56.40 9.89
CA VAL A 555 4.30 56.93 8.77
C VAL A 555 5.77 56.83 9.15
N ASP A 556 6.56 56.10 8.36
CA ASP A 556 8.01 55.99 8.52
C ASP A 556 8.71 56.88 7.49
N SER A 557 8.85 58.15 7.86
CA SER A 557 9.45 59.21 7.03
C SER A 557 10.90 58.92 6.62
N SER A 558 11.61 58.05 7.36
CA SER A 558 13.00 57.68 7.08
C SER A 558 13.13 56.63 5.96
N ARG A 559 12.10 55.81 5.77
CA ARG A 559 12.07 54.72 4.77
C ARG A 559 11.09 54.98 3.63
N GLY A 560 10.30 56.05 3.70
CA GLY A 560 9.28 56.36 2.70
C GLY A 560 8.14 55.34 2.67
N GLU A 561 7.86 54.70 3.80
CA GLU A 561 6.86 53.64 3.95
C GLU A 561 5.75 54.06 4.92
N VAL A 562 4.52 53.64 4.63
CA VAL A 562 3.33 53.91 5.44
C VAL A 562 2.70 52.57 5.83
N VAL A 563 2.44 52.41 7.11
CA VAL A 563 1.67 51.27 7.63
C VAL A 563 0.21 51.67 7.65
N ILE A 564 -0.61 50.90 6.94
CA ILE A 564 -2.04 51.16 6.75
C ILE A 564 -2.87 49.98 7.23
N GLN A 565 -4.13 50.25 7.58
CA GLN A 565 -5.13 49.24 7.89
C GLN A 565 -6.26 49.27 6.84
N ALA A 566 -6.34 48.21 6.04
CA ALA A 566 -7.39 47.99 5.06
C ALA A 566 -8.31 46.87 5.56
N GLY A 567 -9.43 47.25 6.20
CA GLY A 567 -10.31 46.30 6.90
C GLY A 567 -9.60 45.62 8.08
N ASN A 568 -9.50 44.28 8.04
CA ASN A 568 -8.86 43.48 9.09
C ASN A 568 -7.36 43.25 8.86
N MET A 569 -6.81 43.74 7.75
CA MET A 569 -5.40 43.51 7.37
C MET A 569 -4.55 44.76 7.63
N ARG A 570 -3.35 44.55 8.17
CA ARG A 570 -2.32 45.59 8.31
C ARG A 570 -1.24 45.36 7.26
N LEU A 571 -0.95 46.40 6.47
CA LEU A 571 -0.02 46.32 5.34
C LEU A 571 0.97 47.48 5.38
N LYS A 572 2.17 47.25 4.86
CA LYS A 572 3.21 48.26 4.70
C LYS A 572 3.35 48.60 3.23
N VAL A 573 3.08 49.85 2.85
CA VAL A 573 3.06 50.32 1.47
C VAL A 573 4.01 51.51 1.30
N LYS A 574 4.51 51.77 0.09
CA LYS A 574 5.33 52.95 -0.18
C LYS A 574 4.46 54.20 -0.14
N ALA A 575 4.98 55.32 0.36
CA ALA A 575 4.27 56.59 0.41
C ALA A 575 3.76 57.07 -0.96
N SER A 576 4.42 56.66 -2.06
CA SER A 576 4.02 56.96 -3.44
C SER A 576 2.80 56.17 -3.93
N ASP A 577 2.43 55.09 -3.24
CA ASP A 577 1.31 54.19 -3.61
C ASP A 577 0.01 54.57 -2.87
N VAL A 578 0.04 55.70 -2.17
CA VAL A 578 -1.01 56.18 -1.28
C VAL A 578 -1.38 57.60 -1.68
N VAL A 579 -2.67 57.85 -1.87
CA VAL A 579 -3.21 59.18 -2.17
C VAL A 579 -4.19 59.55 -1.06
N THR A 580 -4.00 60.73 -0.46
CA THR A 580 -4.85 61.27 0.61
C THR A 580 -6.21 61.70 0.09
#